data_AF-A0AA43QAS8-F1
#
_entry.id   AF-A0AA43QAS8-F1
#
_cell.length_a   1.000
_cell.length_b   1.000
_cell.length_c   1.000
_cell.angle_alpha   90.00
_cell.angle_beta   90.00
_cell.angle_gamma   90.00
#
_symmetry.space_group_name_H-M   'P 1'
#
loop_
_entity.id
_entity.type
_entity.pdbx_description
1 polymer ?
#
loop_
_entity_poly.entity_id
_entity_poly.type
_entity_poly.pdbx_seq_one_letter_code
_entity_poly.pdbx_strand_id
1 'polypeptide(L)'
;MHLFKFIPLVIALSLVSACASHKPPPRPGSINAKVEQLSEMSYLQVTDLRAVKRNHLLTVQAEINNTDSDNQQLYYRFKWLDAAGFAVGGEEAWKPVLVYAYQKQTLSAVAPSPQVTDFRLVVQSPDNTGNLP
;
A
#
# COMPACT_ATOMS: atom_id res chain seq x y z
N MET A 1 -64.48 33.35 -19.65
CA MET A 1 -63.66 33.85 -20.77
C MET A 1 -62.36 34.41 -20.20
N HIS A 2 -61.23 33.74 -20.50
CA HIS A 2 -59.84 34.22 -20.44
C HIS A 2 -59.29 34.69 -19.06
N LEU A 3 -58.08 34.36 -18.60
CA LEU A 3 -56.88 33.92 -19.30
C LEU A 3 -55.88 33.32 -18.29
N PHE A 4 -55.21 32.24 -18.71
CA PHE A 4 -54.03 31.65 -18.07
C PHE A 4 -52.94 32.67 -17.72
N LYS A 5 -52.24 32.42 -16.62
CA LYS A 5 -50.81 32.73 -16.51
C LYS A 5 -50.09 31.63 -15.72
N PHE A 6 -49.54 30.67 -16.45
CA PHE A 6 -48.60 29.68 -15.94
C PHE A 6 -47.31 30.37 -15.48
N ILE A 7 -46.85 30.05 -14.29
CA ILE A 7 -45.50 30.34 -13.82
C ILE A 7 -44.82 28.97 -13.66
N PRO A 8 -43.89 28.57 -14.55
CA PRO A 8 -43.10 27.38 -14.31
C PRO A 8 -41.96 27.76 -13.37
N LEU A 9 -42.05 27.33 -12.10
CA LEU A 9 -40.91 27.35 -11.18
C LEU A 9 -39.97 26.22 -11.60
N VAL A 10 -38.94 26.57 -12.38
CA VAL A 10 -37.86 25.68 -12.79
C VAL A 10 -37.02 25.34 -11.56
N ILE A 11 -37.20 24.14 -11.01
CA ILE A 11 -36.33 23.58 -9.96
C ILE A 11 -35.07 23.09 -10.67
N ALA A 12 -34.00 23.89 -10.60
CA ALA A 12 -32.68 23.51 -11.09
C ALA A 12 -32.09 22.41 -10.18
N LEU A 13 -32.20 21.16 -10.64
CA LEU A 13 -31.58 19.99 -10.01
C LEU A 13 -30.08 19.99 -10.36
N SER A 14 -29.25 20.55 -9.47
CA SER A 14 -27.80 20.53 -9.58
C SER A 14 -27.28 19.10 -9.36
N LEU A 15 -26.93 18.42 -10.45
CA LEU A 15 -26.17 17.17 -10.45
C LEU A 15 -24.74 17.46 -9.95
N VAL A 16 -24.49 17.21 -8.66
CA VAL A 16 -23.13 17.17 -8.13
C VAL A 16 -22.49 15.87 -8.62
N SER A 17 -21.72 15.94 -9.70
CA SER A 17 -20.90 14.83 -10.19
C SER A 17 -19.71 14.64 -9.26
N ALA A 18 -19.85 13.76 -8.28
CA ALA A 18 -18.75 13.31 -7.44
C ALA A 18 -17.84 12.38 -8.27
N CYS A 19 -16.81 12.94 -8.89
CA CYS A 19 -15.71 12.15 -9.43
C CYS A 19 -14.90 11.58 -8.25
N ALA A 20 -15.33 10.46 -7.68
CA ALA A 20 -14.50 9.69 -6.76
C ALA A 20 -13.26 9.23 -7.55
N SER A 21 -12.09 9.74 -7.17
CA SER A 21 -10.81 9.36 -7.77
C SER A 21 -10.50 7.89 -7.40
N HIS A 22 -10.97 6.95 -8.22
CA HIS A 22 -10.75 5.52 -8.00
C HIS A 22 -9.35 5.14 -8.50
N LYS A 23 -8.40 4.97 -7.57
CA LYS A 23 -7.09 4.39 -7.90
C LYS A 23 -7.32 2.96 -8.40
N PRO A 24 -6.96 2.61 -9.66
CA PRO A 24 -7.21 1.29 -10.19
C PRO A 24 -6.46 0.24 -9.37
N PRO A 25 -7.00 -0.99 -9.25
CA PRO A 25 -6.33 -2.05 -8.50
C PRO A 25 -4.94 -2.34 -9.08
N PRO A 26 -3.96 -2.70 -8.24
CA PRO A 26 -2.62 -3.02 -8.70
C PRO A 26 -2.64 -4.22 -9.65
N ARG A 27 -1.77 -4.18 -10.67
CA ARG A 27 -1.65 -5.28 -11.64
C ARG A 27 -1.18 -6.56 -10.92
N PRO A 28 -1.78 -7.74 -11.19
CA PRO A 28 -1.28 -9.01 -10.67
C PRO A 28 0.21 -9.20 -10.99
N GLY A 29 0.97 -9.67 -10.00
CA GLY A 29 2.42 -9.88 -10.13
C GLY A 29 3.29 -8.61 -10.07
N SER A 30 2.70 -7.42 -9.97
CA SER A 30 3.46 -6.18 -9.71
C SER A 30 3.90 -6.08 -8.25
N ILE A 31 4.96 -5.30 -7.98
CA ILE A 31 5.40 -4.98 -6.61
C ILE A 31 4.25 -4.36 -5.80
N ASN A 32 3.47 -3.46 -6.41
CA ASN A 32 2.33 -2.81 -5.78
C ASN A 32 1.21 -3.79 -5.36
N ALA A 33 1.15 -4.99 -5.95
CA ALA A 33 0.20 -6.02 -5.50
C ALA A 33 0.66 -6.74 -4.22
N LYS A 34 1.94 -6.61 -3.85
CA LYS A 34 2.58 -7.25 -2.69
C LYS A 34 2.89 -6.27 -1.56
N VAL A 35 2.70 -4.97 -1.78
CA VAL A 35 3.00 -3.91 -0.81
C VAL A 35 1.69 -3.28 -0.33
N GLU A 36 1.52 -3.18 0.98
CA GLU A 36 0.43 -2.48 1.64
C GLU A 36 0.99 -1.24 2.34
N GLN A 37 0.65 -0.06 1.83
CA GLN A 37 1.04 1.22 2.42
C GLN A 37 -0.11 1.70 3.33
N LEU A 38 0.16 1.91 4.62
CA LEU A 38 -0.86 2.40 5.55
C LEU A 38 -1.18 3.89 5.36
N SER A 39 -0.26 4.63 4.75
CA SER A 39 -0.45 5.98 4.24
C SER A 39 0.48 6.18 3.02
N GLU A 40 0.27 7.24 2.27
CA GLU A 40 1.05 7.51 1.06
C GLU A 40 2.54 7.68 1.40
N MET A 41 3.38 6.79 0.88
CA MET A 41 4.83 6.84 1.06
C MET A 41 5.42 7.79 0.02
N SER A 42 5.64 9.05 0.39
CA SER A 42 6.12 10.08 -0.56
C SER A 42 7.61 9.96 -0.86
N TYR A 43 8.43 9.63 0.15
CA TYR A 43 9.90 9.65 0.05
C TYR A 43 10.55 8.26 -0.06
N LEU A 44 9.82 7.23 0.36
CA LEU A 44 10.30 5.85 0.38
C LEU A 44 9.59 5.00 -0.67
N GLN A 45 10.37 4.39 -1.55
CA GLN A 45 9.85 3.57 -2.64
C GLN A 45 10.34 2.13 -2.52
N VAL A 46 9.43 1.16 -2.68
CA VAL A 46 9.84 -0.25 -2.84
C VAL A 46 10.24 -0.45 -4.30
N THR A 47 11.54 -0.52 -4.57
CA THR A 47 12.10 -0.56 -5.94
C THR A 47 12.32 -1.96 -6.47
N ASP A 48 12.58 -2.92 -5.59
CA ASP A 48 12.69 -4.34 -5.92
C ASP A 48 11.99 -5.18 -4.87
N LEU A 49 11.40 -6.30 -5.30
CA LEU A 49 10.77 -7.27 -4.43
C LEU A 49 10.87 -8.65 -5.02
N ARG A 50 11.52 -9.55 -4.31
CA ARG A 50 11.76 -10.93 -4.74
C ARG A 50 11.50 -11.91 -3.61
N ALA A 51 11.00 -13.07 -3.97
CA ALA A 51 10.78 -14.16 -3.05
C ALA A 51 11.21 -15.49 -3.66
N VAL A 52 11.79 -16.35 -2.84
CA VAL A 52 12.26 -17.67 -3.25
C VAL A 52 12.01 -18.66 -2.13
N LYS A 53 11.59 -19.88 -2.48
CA LYS A 53 11.47 -20.97 -1.50
C LYS A 53 12.83 -21.65 -1.36
N ARG A 54 13.40 -21.66 -0.15
CA ARG A 54 14.66 -22.34 0.20
C ARG A 54 14.43 -23.18 1.45
N ASN A 55 14.84 -24.45 1.43
CA ASN A 55 14.64 -25.38 2.54
C ASN A 55 13.17 -25.43 3.03
N HIS A 56 12.22 -25.45 2.08
CA HIS A 56 10.77 -25.43 2.33
C HIS A 56 10.21 -24.14 2.95
N LEU A 57 11.04 -23.12 3.22
CA LEU A 57 10.59 -21.83 3.73
C LEU A 57 10.65 -20.75 2.66
N LEU A 58 9.65 -19.87 2.63
CA LEU A 58 9.65 -18.71 1.77
C LEU A 58 10.64 -17.67 2.33
N THR A 59 11.60 -17.24 1.53
CA THR A 59 12.51 -16.14 1.86
C THR A 59 12.18 -14.96 0.98
N VAL A 60 12.03 -13.79 1.58
CA VAL A 60 11.65 -12.55 0.89
C VAL A 60 12.77 -11.52 1.05
N GLN A 61 13.05 -10.80 -0.03
CA GLN A 61 13.87 -9.58 -0.01
C GLN A 61 13.12 -8.44 -0.67
N ALA A 62 13.20 -7.27 -0.05
CA ALA A 62 12.67 -6.03 -0.58
C ALA A 62 13.78 -4.97 -0.59
N GLU A 63 13.88 -4.18 -1.65
CA GLU A 63 14.73 -2.99 -1.68
C GLU A 63 13.86 -1.75 -1.45
N ILE A 64 14.23 -0.96 -0.45
CA ILE A 64 13.63 0.33 -0.15
C ILE A 64 14.60 1.41 -0.61
N ASN A 65 14.17 2.29 -1.49
CA ASN A 65 14.93 3.43 -1.95
C ASN A 65 14.39 4.71 -1.30
N ASN A 66 15.25 5.45 -0.60
CA ASN A 66 14.95 6.81 -0.21
C ASN A 66 15.29 7.74 -1.37
N THR A 67 14.30 8.47 -1.87
CA THR A 67 14.49 9.45 -2.96
C THR A 67 14.80 10.85 -2.46
N ASP A 68 14.74 11.07 -1.15
CA ASP A 68 14.92 12.37 -0.50
C ASP A 68 16.36 12.59 -0.02
N SER A 69 16.72 13.87 0.17
CA SER A 69 18.00 14.30 0.76
C SER A 69 18.04 14.17 2.27
N ASP A 70 16.90 13.99 2.93
CA ASP A 70 16.79 13.76 4.37
C ASP A 70 16.67 12.27 4.70
N ASN A 71 17.07 11.92 5.93
CA ASN A 71 16.88 10.56 6.43
C ASN A 71 15.40 10.29 6.70
N GLN A 72 14.93 9.09 6.37
CA GLN A 72 13.53 8.71 6.49
C GLN A 72 13.37 7.53 7.43
N GLN A 73 12.44 7.62 8.38
CA GLN A 73 12.14 6.52 9.29
C GLN A 73 11.09 5.60 8.68
N LEU A 74 11.44 4.34 8.43
CA LEU A 74 10.48 3.33 8.00
C LEU A 74 10.10 2.43 9.18
N TYR A 75 8.83 2.09 9.29
CA TYR A 75 8.35 0.94 10.05
C TYR A 75 7.75 -0.07 9.07
N TYR A 76 8.16 -1.33 9.19
CA TYR A 76 7.69 -2.37 8.30
C TYR A 76 7.39 -3.68 9.03
N ARG A 77 6.60 -4.53 8.39
CA ARG A 77 6.35 -5.91 8.82
C ARG A 77 5.86 -6.77 7.66
N PHE A 78 5.95 -8.09 7.81
CA PHE A 78 5.40 -9.02 6.83
C PHE A 78 4.10 -9.64 7.34
N LYS A 79 3.06 -9.60 6.52
CA LYS A 79 1.87 -10.45 6.66
C LYS A 79 2.12 -11.70 5.83
N TRP A 80 2.23 -12.85 6.46
CA TRP A 80 2.46 -14.12 5.78
C TRP A 80 1.14 -14.76 5.36
N LEU A 81 1.10 -15.33 4.16
CA LEU A 81 -0.11 -15.86 3.56
C LEU A 81 0.09 -17.31 3.08
N ASP A 82 -0.95 -18.13 3.20
CA ASP A 82 -1.01 -19.45 2.58
C ASP A 82 -1.43 -19.38 1.10
N ALA A 83 -1.59 -20.55 0.47
CA ALA A 83 -1.93 -20.66 -0.95
C ALA A 83 -3.34 -20.19 -1.27
N ALA A 84 -4.23 -20.13 -0.26
CA ALA A 84 -5.58 -19.61 -0.39
C ALA A 84 -5.66 -18.12 -0.04
N GLY A 85 -4.55 -17.49 0.38
CA GLY A 85 -4.46 -16.08 0.72
C GLY A 85 -4.86 -15.77 2.17
N PHE A 86 -5.01 -16.77 3.04
CA PHE A 86 -5.27 -16.55 4.46
C PHE A 86 -3.99 -16.23 5.21
N ALA A 87 -4.11 -15.39 6.25
CA ALA A 87 -2.99 -15.07 7.11
C ALA A 87 -2.50 -16.32 7.88
N VAL A 88 -1.19 -16.54 7.85
CA VAL A 88 -0.52 -17.63 8.55
C VAL A 88 0.31 -17.07 9.68
N GLY A 89 0.07 -17.59 10.89
CA GLY A 89 0.74 -17.13 12.10
C GLY A 89 0.10 -15.87 12.67
N GLY A 90 0.72 -15.33 13.72
CA GLY A 90 0.30 -14.09 14.35
C GLY A 90 0.73 -12.85 13.57
N GLU A 91 0.17 -11.71 13.94
CA GLU A 91 0.59 -10.41 13.43
C GLU A 91 2.03 -10.10 13.88
N GLU A 92 2.91 -9.81 12.91
CA GLU A 92 4.28 -9.41 13.23
C GLU A 92 4.32 -8.04 13.90
N ALA A 93 5.21 -7.90 14.89
CA ALA A 93 5.57 -6.61 15.45
C ALA A 93 6.21 -5.72 14.37
N TRP A 94 5.97 -4.42 14.49
CA TRP A 94 6.59 -3.42 13.62
C TRP A 94 8.11 -3.37 13.86
N LYS A 95 8.87 -3.44 12.77
CA LYS A 95 10.33 -3.32 12.77
C LYS A 95 10.72 -1.91 12.30
N PRO A 96 11.40 -1.10 13.13
CA PRO A 96 11.91 0.19 12.70
C PRO A 96 13.20 0.02 11.88
N VAL A 97 13.37 0.84 10.85
CA VAL A 97 14.62 0.98 10.10
C VAL A 97 14.78 2.42 9.63
N LEU A 98 15.95 3.00 9.90
CA LEU A 98 16.31 4.31 9.35
C LEU A 98 16.90 4.10 7.95
N VAL A 99 16.37 4.80 6.95
CA VAL A 99 16.90 4.80 5.58
C VAL A 99 17.56 6.15 5.34
N TYR A 100 18.87 6.17 5.16
CA TYR A 100 19.62 7.41 4.98
C TYR A 100 19.26 8.11 3.66
N ALA A 101 19.58 9.39 3.57
CA ALA A 101 19.47 10.20 2.36
C ALA A 101 20.00 9.46 1.12
N TYR A 102 19.18 9.37 0.06
CA TYR A 102 19.50 8.67 -1.20
C TYR A 102 19.91 7.20 -1.07
N GLN A 103 19.72 6.57 0.09
CA GLN A 103 20.15 5.21 0.35
C GLN A 103 19.14 4.20 -0.21
N LYS A 104 19.67 3.09 -0.71
CA LYS A 104 18.93 1.83 -0.90
C LYS A 104 19.17 0.92 0.30
N GLN A 105 18.09 0.57 1.00
CA GLN A 105 18.09 -0.35 2.12
C GLN A 105 17.41 -1.67 1.75
N THR A 106 18.14 -2.78 1.92
CA THR A 106 17.58 -4.11 1.72
C THR A 106 16.95 -4.62 3.01
N LEU A 107 15.69 -5.05 2.93
CA LEU A 107 14.98 -5.77 3.98
C LEU A 107 14.94 -7.25 3.63
N SER A 108 15.06 -8.12 4.62
CA SER A 108 14.99 -9.58 4.43
C SER A 108 14.17 -10.22 5.53
N ALA A 109 13.40 -11.25 5.17
CA ALA A 109 12.66 -12.06 6.12
C ALA A 109 12.52 -13.49 5.61
N VAL A 110 12.40 -14.42 6.56
CA VAL A 110 12.11 -15.83 6.31
C VAL A 110 10.76 -16.14 6.92
N ALA A 111 9.91 -16.84 6.18
CA ALA A 111 8.59 -17.21 6.64
C ALA A 111 8.67 -18.11 7.89
N PRO A 112 7.71 -17.95 8.82
CA PRO A 112 7.72 -18.68 10.10
C PRO A 112 7.35 -20.16 9.96
N SER A 113 6.79 -20.59 8.83
CA SER A 113 6.32 -21.96 8.61
C SER A 113 6.33 -22.34 7.12
N PRO A 114 6.53 -23.63 6.77
CA PRO A 114 6.51 -24.11 5.38
C PRO A 114 5.18 -23.95 4.63
N GLN A 115 4.08 -23.78 5.38
CA GLN A 115 2.72 -23.56 4.82
C GLN A 115 2.55 -22.16 4.19
N VAL A 116 3.46 -21.24 4.48
CA VAL A 116 3.48 -19.91 3.86
C VAL A 116 3.94 -20.04 2.42
N THR A 117 3.13 -19.52 1.51
CA THR A 117 3.42 -19.51 0.07
C THR A 117 3.44 -18.10 -0.51
N ASP A 118 2.87 -17.13 0.19
CA ASP A 118 2.84 -15.74 -0.24
C ASP A 118 3.00 -14.77 0.95
N PHE A 119 3.11 -13.48 0.67
CA PHE A 119 3.28 -12.44 1.68
C PHE A 119 2.71 -11.09 1.21
N ARG A 120 2.46 -10.21 2.18
CA ARG A 120 2.40 -8.75 1.98
C ARG A 120 3.43 -8.04 2.84
N LEU A 121 4.18 -7.13 2.23
CA LEU A 121 5.03 -6.18 2.93
C LEU A 121 4.17 -4.98 3.32
N VAL A 122 3.96 -4.78 4.62
CA VAL A 122 3.23 -3.64 5.15
C VAL A 122 4.22 -2.57 5.58
N VAL A 123 4.02 -1.34 5.15
CA VAL A 123 4.92 -0.20 5.40
C VAL A 123 4.18 1.03 5.90
N GLN A 124 4.87 1.79 6.75
CA GLN A 124 4.47 3.13 7.18
C GLN A 124 5.72 3.95 7.51
N SER A 125 5.65 5.27 7.32
CA SER A 125 6.65 6.23 7.81
C SER A 125 5.90 7.37 8.52
N PRO A 126 6.48 7.95 9.60
CA PRO A 126 5.91 9.14 10.24
C PRO A 126 5.90 10.34 9.30
N ASP A 127 6.81 10.37 8.32
CA ASP A 127 6.93 11.44 7.32
C ASP A 127 5.98 11.23 6.12
N ASN A 128 5.07 10.25 6.20
CA ASN A 128 4.06 10.03 5.18
C ASN A 128 3.08 11.21 5.11
N THR A 129 3.26 12.07 4.13
CA THR A 129 2.29 13.11 3.76
C THR A 129 1.16 12.55 2.90
N GLY A 130 0.43 11.58 3.45
CA GLY A 130 -0.88 11.21 2.91
C GLY A 130 -1.93 12.00 3.68
N ASN A 131 -2.64 12.93 3.02
CA ASN A 131 -3.89 13.43 3.59
C ASN A 131 -4.79 12.21 3.82
N LEU A 132 -5.05 11.87 5.09
CA LEU A 132 -6.16 10.99 5.43
C LEU A 132 -7.44 11.68 4.94
N PRO A 133 -8.30 11.01 4.15
CA PRO A 133 -9.60 11.57 3.79
C PRO A 133 -10.48 11.80 5.03
#